data_AF-A0A929UJH6-F1
#
_entry.id   AF-A0A929UJH6-F1
#
_cell.length_a   1.000
_cell.length_b   1.000
_cell.length_c   1.000
_cell.angle_alpha   90.00
_cell.angle_beta   90.00
_cell.angle_gamma   90.00
#
_symmetry.space_group_name_H-M   'P 1'
#
loop_
_entity.id
_entity.type
_entity.pdbx_description
1 polymer ?
#
loop_
_entity_poly.entity_id
_entity_poly.type
_entity_poly.pdbx_seq_one_letter_code
_entity_poly.pdbx_strand_id
1 'polypeptide(L)'
;QEDRLVGIITVDDAIDVLTEETTEDFQKLAATAPEDQPYLKTPVVKMARNRIVWLLVLMISDMVSGGILGKFQDELTALPLLITFIPMLTDTGGNAGSQSSTLVIRGIALHEIGIADFFKVLWKEIRVAVICGVILGLINFIRLSIQYPGHEMVAWTVALAMICTVLMAKSIGGVLPLIAEKLKMDPALMASPLITTIVDAGSLLIYLNLAKMFLPI
;
A
#
# COMPACT_ATOMS: atom_id res chain seq x y z
N GLN A 1 -3.51 36.71 26.08
CA GLN A 1 -2.46 35.91 26.71
C GLN A 1 -1.53 36.88 27.42
N GLU A 2 -1.27 36.70 28.71
CA GLU A 2 -0.22 37.43 29.41
C GLU A 2 1.08 36.62 29.27
N ASP A 3 2.14 37.19 28.69
CA ASP A 3 3.47 36.54 28.54
C ASP A 3 4.15 36.37 29.90
N ARG A 4 3.66 35.40 30.69
CA ARG A 4 4.17 35.05 32.01
C ARG A 4 4.70 33.61 31.99
N LEU A 5 5.81 33.39 32.69
CA LEU A 5 6.39 32.06 32.87
C LEU A 5 5.43 31.20 33.73
N VAL A 6 4.90 30.12 33.14
CA VAL A 6 3.95 29.20 33.80
C VAL A 6 4.53 27.80 34.08
N GLY A 7 5.76 27.52 33.62
CA GLY A 7 6.41 26.23 33.82
C GLY A 7 7.70 26.09 33.02
N ILE A 8 8.36 24.95 33.19
CA ILE A 8 9.52 24.51 32.41
C ILE A 8 9.25 23.11 31.88
N ILE A 9 9.85 22.76 30.75
CA ILE A 9 9.85 21.40 30.19
C ILE A 9 11.29 20.90 30.27
N THR A 10 11.50 19.71 30.86
CA THR A 10 12.84 19.14 30.94
C THR A 10 13.19 18.32 29.70
N VAL A 11 14.48 18.09 29.47
CA VAL A 11 14.94 17.29 28.33
C VAL A 11 14.46 15.84 28.47
N ASP A 12 14.41 15.32 29.69
CA ASP A 12 13.93 13.96 29.97
C ASP A 12 12.45 13.82 29.57
N ASP A 13 11.60 14.79 29.94
CA ASP A 13 10.18 14.80 29.54
C ASP A 13 10.03 14.84 28.00
N ALA A 14 10.91 15.58 27.31
CA ALA A 14 10.88 15.67 25.85
C ALA A 14 11.31 14.36 25.16
N ILE A 15 12.26 13.62 25.75
CA ILE A 15 12.73 12.32 25.24
C ILE A 15 11.64 11.26 25.39
N ASP A 16 10.89 11.27 26.51
CA ASP A 16 9.80 10.34 26.76
C ASP A 16 8.68 10.53 25.72
N VAL A 17 8.24 11.78 25.50
CA VAL A 17 7.22 12.11 24.48
C VAL A 17 7.67 11.68 23.08
N LEU A 18 8.92 11.93 22.70
CA LEU A 18 9.46 11.51 21.41
C LEU A 18 9.37 9.98 21.22
N THR A 19 9.65 9.23 22.29
CA THR A 19 9.64 7.75 22.27
C THR A 19 8.22 7.21 22.17
N GLU A 20 7.27 7.81 22.87
CA GLU A 20 5.85 7.48 22.83
C GLU A 20 5.26 7.72 21.43
N GLU A 21 5.45 8.91 20.86
CA GLU A 21 4.96 9.27 19.52
C GLU A 21 5.55 8.35 18.44
N THR A 22 6.86 8.07 18.50
CA THR A 22 7.50 7.14 17.55
C THR A 22 6.91 5.73 17.65
N THR A 23 6.57 5.29 18.86
CA THR A 23 5.97 3.98 19.11
C THR A 23 4.53 3.93 18.59
N GLU A 24 3.76 4.99 18.84
CA GLU A 24 2.39 5.15 18.37
C GLU A 24 2.34 5.12 16.83
N ASP A 25 3.19 5.90 16.15
CA ASP A 25 3.27 5.90 14.68
C ASP A 25 3.61 4.52 14.12
N PHE A 26 4.54 3.80 14.74
CA PHE A 26 4.88 2.44 14.33
C PHE A 26 3.70 1.47 14.50
N GLN A 27 2.94 1.60 15.59
CA GLN A 27 1.75 0.79 15.84
C GLN A 27 0.63 1.12 14.84
N LYS A 28 0.39 2.40 14.53
CA LYS A 28 -0.58 2.82 13.52
C LYS A 28 -0.25 2.30 12.13
N LEU A 29 1.01 2.38 11.72
CA LEU A 29 1.48 1.84 10.43
C LEU A 29 1.25 0.34 10.30
N ALA A 30 1.25 -0.39 11.41
CA ALA A 30 0.97 -1.83 11.47
C ALA A 30 -0.53 -2.16 11.61
N ALA A 31 -1.42 -1.18 11.41
CA ALA A 31 -2.88 -1.36 11.52
C ALA A 31 -3.33 -1.88 12.89
N THR A 32 -2.66 -1.46 13.98
CA THR A 32 -3.09 -1.74 15.35
C THR A 32 -3.43 -0.44 16.07
N ALA A 33 -4.44 -0.48 16.94
CA ALA A 33 -4.65 0.62 17.87
C ALA A 33 -3.42 0.77 18.78
N PRO A 34 -3.03 2.01 19.14
CA PRO A 34 -1.91 2.25 20.03
C PRO A 34 -2.09 1.55 21.38
N GLU A 35 -0.99 1.03 21.95
CA GLU A 35 -0.97 0.29 23.20
C GLU A 35 0.25 0.69 24.04
N ASP A 36 -0.03 1.25 25.22
CA ASP A 36 0.99 1.74 26.16
C ASP A 36 1.62 0.61 26.99
N GLN A 37 0.97 -0.56 27.05
CA GLN A 37 1.49 -1.69 27.81
C GLN A 37 2.52 -2.50 27.01
N PRO A 38 3.59 -3.01 27.64
CA PRO A 38 4.51 -3.92 26.99
C PRO A 38 3.78 -5.13 26.40
N TYR A 39 4.21 -5.58 25.21
CA TYR A 39 3.54 -6.63 24.43
C TYR A 39 3.15 -7.87 25.28
N LEU A 40 4.10 -8.46 26.01
CA LEU A 40 3.86 -9.67 26.82
C LEU A 40 3.04 -9.42 28.09
N LYS A 41 2.90 -8.16 28.52
CA LYS A 41 2.08 -7.78 29.68
C LYS A 41 0.64 -7.44 29.28
N THR A 42 0.41 -7.17 28.00
CA THR A 42 -0.91 -6.84 27.47
C THR A 42 -1.78 -8.11 27.46
N PRO A 43 -2.99 -8.10 28.06
CA PRO A 43 -3.88 -9.26 28.01
C PRO A 43 -4.28 -9.61 26.57
N VAL A 44 -4.40 -10.92 26.27
CA VAL A 44 -4.77 -11.42 24.92
C VAL A 44 -6.06 -10.78 24.40
N VAL A 45 -7.07 -10.63 25.26
CA VAL A 45 -8.37 -10.02 24.89
C VAL A 45 -8.20 -8.55 24.51
N LYS A 46 -7.29 -7.83 25.17
CA LYS A 46 -6.99 -6.42 24.85
C LYS A 46 -6.29 -6.32 23.49
N MET A 47 -5.26 -7.14 23.25
CA MET A 47 -4.60 -7.21 21.94
C MET A 47 -5.58 -7.57 20.80
N ALA A 48 -6.46 -8.54 21.03
CA ALA A 48 -7.46 -8.93 20.05
C ALA A 48 -8.42 -7.78 19.73
N ARG A 49 -8.89 -7.05 20.76
CA ARG A 49 -9.76 -5.87 20.58
C ARG A 49 -9.07 -4.75 19.78
N ASN A 50 -7.77 -4.52 20.01
CA ASN A 50 -7.00 -3.49 19.31
C ASN A 50 -6.78 -3.81 17.82
N ARG A 51 -6.87 -5.09 17.43
CA ARG A 51 -6.66 -5.56 16.04
C ARG A 51 -7.96 -5.88 15.31
N ILE A 52 -8.97 -6.42 15.98
CA ILE A 52 -10.16 -6.98 15.33
C ILE A 52 -10.92 -5.94 14.51
N VAL A 53 -10.96 -4.68 14.96
CA VAL A 53 -11.62 -3.60 14.22
C VAL A 53 -10.95 -3.38 12.88
N TRP A 54 -9.62 -3.25 12.85
CA TRP A 54 -8.88 -3.08 11.61
C TRP A 54 -8.90 -4.32 10.72
N LEU A 55 -8.81 -5.52 11.30
CA LEU A 55 -8.95 -6.77 10.56
C LEU A 55 -10.32 -6.90 9.89
N LEU A 56 -11.41 -6.51 10.58
CA LEU A 56 -12.75 -6.50 10.01
C LEU A 56 -12.88 -5.49 8.87
N VAL A 57 -12.34 -4.28 9.04
CA VAL A 57 -12.34 -3.25 7.98
C VAL A 57 -11.59 -3.76 6.75
N LEU A 58 -10.41 -4.34 6.93
CA LEU A 58 -9.62 -4.93 5.84
C LEU A 58 -10.35 -6.10 5.17
N MET A 59 -10.91 -7.02 5.95
CA MET A 59 -11.66 -8.16 5.41
C MET A 59 -12.88 -7.73 4.59
N ILE A 60 -13.65 -6.76 5.07
CA ILE A 60 -14.82 -6.25 4.34
C ILE A 60 -14.37 -5.51 3.08
N SER A 61 -13.29 -4.74 3.17
CA SER A 61 -12.76 -4.00 2.02
C SER A 61 -12.24 -4.95 0.93
N ASP A 62 -11.63 -6.07 1.31
CA ASP A 62 -11.16 -7.09 0.36
C ASP A 62 -12.30 -7.82 -0.37
N MET A 63 -13.55 -7.75 0.13
CA MET A 63 -14.71 -8.24 -0.63
C MET A 63 -14.88 -7.47 -1.96
N VAL A 64 -14.36 -6.25 -2.08
CA VAL A 64 -14.31 -5.51 -3.34
C VAL A 64 -13.47 -6.25 -4.39
N SER A 65 -12.30 -6.78 -3.99
CA SER A 65 -11.44 -7.61 -4.84
C SER A 65 -12.20 -8.86 -5.31
N GLY A 66 -12.88 -9.55 -4.39
CA GLY A 66 -13.74 -10.70 -4.73
C GLY A 66 -14.86 -10.35 -5.71
N GLY A 67 -15.50 -9.18 -5.55
CA GLY A 67 -16.51 -8.67 -6.47
C GLY A 67 -15.95 -8.33 -7.85
N ILE A 68 -14.71 -7.83 -7.93
CA ILE A 68 -14.01 -7.60 -9.21
C ILE A 68 -13.75 -8.94 -9.89
N LEU A 69 -13.22 -9.94 -9.19
CA LEU A 69 -13.01 -11.27 -9.75
C LEU A 69 -14.29 -11.90 -10.29
N GLY A 70 -15.41 -11.75 -9.57
CA GLY A 70 -16.71 -12.23 -10.02
C GLY A 70 -17.20 -11.57 -11.32
N LYS A 71 -16.81 -10.31 -11.60
CA LYS A 71 -17.13 -9.64 -12.87
C LYS A 71 -16.34 -10.17 -14.06
N PHE A 72 -15.18 -10.79 -13.82
CA PHE A 72 -14.31 -11.36 -14.85
C PHE A 72 -14.33 -12.90 -14.83
N GLN A 73 -15.41 -13.49 -14.28
CA GLN A 73 -15.52 -14.94 -14.13
C GLN A 73 -15.45 -15.67 -15.47
N ASP A 74 -16.03 -15.10 -16.52
CA ASP A 74 -16.03 -15.69 -17.86
C ASP A 74 -14.60 -15.79 -18.41
N GLU A 75 -13.82 -14.70 -18.31
CA GLU A 75 -12.42 -14.65 -18.75
C GLU A 75 -11.53 -15.60 -17.91
N LEU A 76 -11.75 -15.66 -16.60
CA LEU A 76 -11.00 -16.54 -15.69
C LEU A 76 -11.34 -18.02 -15.93
N THR A 77 -12.56 -18.33 -16.37
CA THR A 77 -12.97 -19.70 -16.72
C THR A 77 -12.44 -20.09 -18.11
N ALA A 78 -12.37 -19.14 -19.05
CA ALA A 78 -11.80 -19.33 -20.37
C ALA A 78 -10.28 -19.61 -20.30
N LEU A 79 -9.56 -18.92 -19.41
CA LEU A 79 -8.13 -19.15 -19.17
C LEU A 79 -7.79 -19.19 -17.67
N PRO A 80 -7.94 -20.35 -17.01
CA PRO A 80 -7.68 -20.52 -15.58
C PRO A 80 -6.24 -20.19 -15.14
N LEU A 81 -5.30 -20.22 -16.09
CA LEU A 81 -3.92 -19.82 -15.86
C LEU A 81 -3.81 -18.39 -15.29
N LEU A 82 -4.75 -17.49 -15.66
CA LEU A 82 -4.74 -16.11 -15.22
C LEU A 82 -4.85 -15.98 -13.69
N ILE A 83 -5.53 -16.92 -13.03
CA ILE A 83 -5.72 -16.94 -11.57
C ILE A 83 -4.38 -17.06 -10.85
N THR A 84 -3.44 -17.81 -11.42
CA THR A 84 -2.14 -18.11 -10.79
C THR A 84 -1.24 -16.88 -10.66
N PHE A 85 -1.52 -15.81 -11.42
CA PHE A 85 -0.74 -14.57 -11.40
C PHE A 85 -1.34 -13.48 -10.52
N ILE A 86 -2.59 -13.65 -10.05
CA ILE A 86 -3.28 -12.66 -9.22
C ILE A 86 -2.50 -12.36 -7.93
N PRO A 87 -2.15 -13.35 -7.08
CA PRO A 87 -1.51 -13.06 -5.79
C PRO A 87 -0.20 -12.28 -5.97
N MET A 88 0.57 -12.64 -6.98
CA MET A 88 1.84 -11.96 -7.29
C MET A 88 1.65 -10.50 -7.68
N LEU A 89 0.64 -10.20 -8.50
CA LEU A 89 0.34 -8.83 -8.95
C LEU A 89 -0.16 -7.96 -7.80
N THR A 90 -1.12 -8.48 -7.02
CA THR A 90 -1.67 -7.78 -5.85
C THR A 90 -0.59 -7.57 -4.79
N ASP A 91 0.16 -8.61 -4.42
CA ASP A 91 1.20 -8.50 -3.38
C ASP A 91 2.34 -7.58 -3.81
N THR A 92 2.78 -7.65 -5.07
CA THR A 92 3.86 -6.77 -5.57
C THR A 92 3.38 -5.32 -5.60
N GLY A 93 2.13 -5.08 -6.04
CA GLY A 93 1.49 -3.77 -5.99
C GLY A 93 1.43 -3.24 -4.56
N GLY A 94 0.80 -3.98 -3.64
CA GLY A 94 0.65 -3.59 -2.23
C GLY A 94 1.99 -3.25 -1.57
N ASN A 95 3.00 -4.10 -1.76
CA ASN A 95 4.35 -3.86 -1.24
C ASN A 95 4.99 -2.59 -1.83
N ALA A 96 4.86 -2.36 -3.14
CA ALA A 96 5.42 -1.17 -3.79
C ALA A 96 4.74 0.13 -3.31
N GLY A 97 3.41 0.09 -3.10
CA GLY A 97 2.64 1.20 -2.53
C GLY A 97 3.04 1.49 -1.08
N SER A 98 3.11 0.46 -0.24
CA SER A 98 3.49 0.60 1.17
C SER A 98 4.93 1.10 1.35
N GLN A 99 5.86 0.72 0.47
CA GLN A 99 7.22 1.26 0.47
C GLN A 99 7.22 2.78 0.23
N SER A 100 6.49 3.24 -0.79
CA SER A 100 6.40 4.67 -1.09
C SER A 100 5.74 5.42 0.06
N SER A 101 4.63 4.90 0.57
CA SER A 101 3.87 5.55 1.62
C SER A 101 4.61 5.66 2.93
N THR A 102 5.31 4.61 3.35
CA THR A 102 6.11 4.64 4.59
C THR A 102 7.17 5.75 4.53
N LEU A 103 7.82 5.92 3.36
CA LEU A 103 8.82 6.97 3.18
C LEU A 103 8.20 8.37 3.17
N VAL A 104 7.03 8.55 2.55
CA VAL A 104 6.36 9.85 2.52
C VAL A 104 5.80 10.23 3.89
N ILE A 105 5.16 9.30 4.61
CA ILE A 105 4.68 9.53 5.99
C ILE A 105 5.81 9.97 6.90
N ARG A 106 6.95 9.27 6.83
CA ARG A 106 8.14 9.66 7.58
C ARG A 106 8.62 11.07 7.19
N GLY A 107 8.62 11.39 5.90
CA GLY A 107 8.97 12.73 5.43
C GLY A 107 8.02 13.82 5.94
N ILE A 108 6.72 13.52 6.06
CA ILE A 108 5.73 14.42 6.67
C ILE A 108 6.00 14.59 8.17
N ALA A 109 6.23 13.50 8.89
CA ALA A 109 6.52 13.50 10.32
C ALA A 109 7.81 14.26 10.67
N LEU A 110 8.81 14.22 9.80
CA LEU A 110 10.07 14.98 9.92
C LEU A 110 9.98 16.41 9.37
N HIS A 111 8.80 16.86 8.91
CA HIS A 111 8.59 18.15 8.26
C HIS A 111 9.49 18.40 7.02
N GLU A 112 9.97 17.33 6.38
CA GLU A 112 10.77 17.36 5.14
C GLU A 112 9.89 17.43 3.89
N ILE A 113 8.66 16.93 3.99
CA ILE A 113 7.67 16.88 2.92
C ILE A 113 6.38 17.51 3.45
N GLY A 114 5.77 18.37 2.65
CA GLY A 114 4.41 18.84 2.92
C GLY A 114 3.53 18.82 1.68
N ILE A 115 2.30 19.31 1.83
CA ILE A 115 1.29 19.37 0.77
C ILE A 115 1.79 20.10 -0.49
N ALA A 116 2.66 21.11 -0.32
CA ALA A 116 3.23 21.87 -1.45
C ALA A 116 4.14 21.02 -2.35
N ASP A 117 4.66 19.90 -1.85
CA ASP A 117 5.54 19.00 -2.59
C ASP A 117 4.80 17.89 -3.32
N PHE A 118 3.46 17.90 -3.33
CA PHE A 118 2.60 16.90 -3.99
C PHE A 118 3.10 16.49 -5.38
N PHE A 119 3.29 17.45 -6.29
CA PHE A 119 3.73 17.16 -7.65
C PHE A 119 5.19 16.69 -7.71
N LYS A 120 6.05 17.14 -6.79
CA LYS A 120 7.44 16.70 -6.72
C LYS A 120 7.54 15.24 -6.25
N VAL A 121 6.74 14.87 -5.25
CA VAL A 121 6.63 13.50 -4.74
C VAL A 121 6.09 12.58 -5.82
N LEU A 122 4.96 12.94 -6.46
CA LEU A 122 4.38 12.17 -7.56
C LEU A 122 5.39 11.97 -8.71
N TRP A 123 6.08 13.03 -9.12
CA TRP A 123 7.09 12.94 -10.19
C TRP A 123 8.32 12.10 -9.81
N LYS A 124 8.72 12.13 -8.54
CA LYS A 124 9.78 11.26 -8.03
C LYS A 124 9.32 9.80 -8.07
N GLU A 125 8.13 9.49 -7.56
CA GLU A 125 7.62 8.13 -7.51
C GLU A 125 7.33 7.54 -8.88
N ILE A 126 6.81 8.31 -9.83
CA ILE A 126 6.63 7.83 -11.22
C ILE A 126 7.96 7.35 -11.81
N ARG A 127 9.06 8.10 -11.62
CA ARG A 127 10.38 7.72 -12.14
C ARG A 127 10.91 6.46 -11.47
N VAL A 128 10.76 6.35 -10.15
CA VAL A 128 11.14 5.13 -9.42
C VAL A 128 10.29 3.95 -9.88
N ALA A 129 8.99 4.16 -10.10
CA ALA A 129 8.06 3.13 -10.51
C ALA A 129 8.30 2.63 -11.93
N VAL A 130 8.69 3.50 -12.87
CA VAL A 130 9.10 3.06 -14.21
C VAL A 130 10.32 2.15 -14.13
N ILE A 131 11.33 2.53 -13.35
CA ILE A 131 12.55 1.72 -13.21
C ILE A 131 12.23 0.36 -12.59
N CYS A 132 11.56 0.35 -11.42
CA CYS A 132 11.19 -0.89 -10.73
C CYS A 132 10.23 -1.75 -11.56
N GLY A 133 9.20 -1.12 -12.15
CA GLY A 133 8.18 -1.78 -12.95
C GLY A 133 8.76 -2.45 -14.18
N VAL A 134 9.64 -1.78 -14.94
CA VAL A 134 10.29 -2.37 -16.12
C VAL A 134 11.14 -3.57 -15.75
N ILE A 135 11.94 -3.47 -14.67
CA ILE A 135 12.77 -4.59 -14.20
C ILE A 135 11.89 -5.78 -13.78
N LEU A 136 10.86 -5.54 -12.96
CA LEU A 136 9.95 -6.58 -12.48
C LEU A 136 9.14 -7.20 -13.62
N GLY A 137 8.66 -6.39 -14.56
CA GLY A 137 7.94 -6.82 -15.75
C GLY A 137 8.82 -7.67 -16.67
N LEU A 138 10.06 -7.25 -16.93
CA LEU A 138 11.00 -7.99 -17.77
C LEU A 138 11.37 -9.35 -17.15
N ILE A 139 11.65 -9.38 -15.84
CA ILE A 139 11.93 -10.64 -15.14
C ILE A 139 10.71 -11.57 -15.20
N ASN A 140 9.50 -11.03 -15.01
CA ASN A 140 8.27 -11.80 -15.14
C ASN A 140 8.06 -12.35 -16.54
N PHE A 141 8.29 -11.52 -17.56
CA PHE A 141 8.21 -11.93 -18.96
C PHE A 141 9.11 -13.13 -19.23
N ILE A 142 10.40 -13.01 -18.90
CA ILE A 142 11.40 -14.08 -19.10
C ILE A 142 10.98 -15.35 -18.34
N ARG A 143 10.59 -15.23 -17.07
CA ARG A 143 10.13 -16.39 -16.27
C ARG A 143 8.95 -17.09 -16.95
N LEU A 144 7.96 -16.33 -17.40
CA LEU A 144 6.73 -16.88 -17.98
C LEU A 144 6.94 -17.48 -19.36
N SER A 145 7.77 -16.88 -20.22
CA SER A 145 8.11 -17.48 -21.52
C SER A 145 8.82 -18.83 -21.36
N ILE A 146 9.62 -19.01 -20.30
CA ILE A 146 10.28 -20.30 -20.00
C ILE A 146 9.28 -21.30 -19.39
N GLN A 147 8.44 -20.85 -18.46
CA GLN A 147 7.54 -21.73 -17.70
C GLN A 147 6.32 -22.19 -18.51
N TYR A 148 5.83 -21.34 -19.41
CA TYR A 148 4.63 -21.57 -20.22
C TYR A 148 4.93 -21.36 -21.71
N PRO A 149 5.79 -22.20 -22.31
CA PRO A 149 6.14 -22.08 -23.71
C PRO A 149 4.88 -22.18 -24.59
N GLY A 150 4.74 -21.27 -25.56
CA GLY A 150 3.54 -21.17 -26.42
C GLY A 150 2.46 -20.20 -25.90
N HIS A 151 2.58 -19.69 -24.66
CA HIS A 151 1.68 -18.68 -24.10
C HIS A 151 2.32 -17.28 -24.01
N GLU A 152 3.10 -16.89 -25.02
CA GLU A 152 3.85 -15.62 -25.03
C GLU A 152 2.97 -14.38 -24.83
N MET A 153 1.74 -14.37 -25.35
CA MET A 153 0.80 -13.27 -25.16
C MET A 153 0.37 -13.13 -23.69
N VAL A 154 0.29 -14.24 -22.95
CA VAL A 154 0.02 -14.22 -21.50
C VAL A 154 1.23 -13.63 -20.76
N ALA A 155 2.45 -14.04 -21.13
CA ALA A 155 3.67 -13.48 -20.55
C ALA A 155 3.76 -11.96 -20.75
N TRP A 156 3.46 -11.47 -21.97
CA TRP A 156 3.40 -10.04 -22.28
C TRP A 156 2.32 -9.31 -21.47
N THR A 157 1.12 -9.89 -21.38
CA THR A 157 -0.01 -9.32 -20.64
C THR A 157 0.36 -9.15 -19.16
N VAL A 158 0.92 -10.19 -18.53
CA VAL A 158 1.31 -10.15 -17.11
C VAL A 158 2.46 -9.16 -16.88
N ALA A 159 3.45 -9.12 -17.79
CA ALA A 159 4.57 -8.19 -17.68
C ALA A 159 4.12 -6.73 -17.76
N LEU A 160 3.22 -6.41 -18.70
CA LEU A 160 2.67 -5.06 -18.83
C LEU A 160 1.77 -4.71 -17.65
N ALA A 161 0.93 -5.66 -17.20
CA ALA A 161 0.11 -5.48 -16.00
C ALA A 161 1.00 -5.16 -14.79
N MET A 162 2.12 -5.87 -14.60
CA MET A 162 3.06 -5.62 -13.51
C MET A 162 3.64 -4.20 -13.56
N ILE A 163 4.04 -3.72 -14.75
CA ILE A 163 4.54 -2.35 -14.93
C ILE A 163 3.46 -1.32 -14.52
N CYS A 164 2.25 -1.48 -15.04
CA CYS A 164 1.13 -0.58 -14.75
C CYS A 164 0.72 -0.63 -13.27
N THR A 165 0.70 -1.82 -12.67
CA THR A 165 0.43 -2.03 -11.24
C THR A 165 1.46 -1.31 -10.38
N VAL A 166 2.75 -1.47 -10.64
CA VAL A 166 3.82 -0.80 -9.87
C VAL A 166 3.75 0.72 -10.03
N LEU A 167 3.48 1.20 -11.24
CA LEU A 167 3.27 2.63 -11.52
C LEU A 167 2.11 3.21 -10.70
N MET A 168 0.95 2.55 -10.74
CA MET A 168 -0.24 2.95 -9.99
C MET A 168 0.03 2.89 -8.49
N ALA A 169 0.58 1.77 -8.00
CA ALA A 169 0.81 1.53 -6.58
C ALA A 169 1.73 2.58 -5.96
N LYS A 170 2.87 2.88 -6.59
CA LYS A 170 3.80 3.91 -6.10
C LYS A 170 3.22 5.32 -6.20
N SER A 171 2.45 5.61 -7.24
CA SER A 171 1.77 6.91 -7.36
C SER A 171 0.76 7.12 -6.24
N ILE A 172 -0.06 6.10 -5.96
CA ILE A 172 -1.05 6.13 -4.86
C ILE A 172 -0.33 6.19 -3.51
N GLY A 173 0.66 5.32 -3.29
CA GLY A 173 1.42 5.27 -2.04
C GLY A 173 2.14 6.58 -1.71
N GLY A 174 2.67 7.28 -2.72
CA GLY A 174 3.34 8.56 -2.50
C GLY A 174 2.38 9.73 -2.28
N VAL A 175 1.18 9.68 -2.85
CA VAL A 175 0.24 10.80 -2.84
C VAL A 175 -0.79 10.71 -1.72
N LEU A 176 -1.25 9.50 -1.38
CA LEU A 176 -2.31 9.29 -0.39
C LEU A 176 -1.99 9.93 0.97
N PRO A 177 -0.76 9.81 1.53
CA PRO A 177 -0.42 10.47 2.80
C PRO A 177 -0.54 11.98 2.76
N LEU A 178 -0.18 12.62 1.64
CA LEU A 178 -0.28 14.08 1.46
C LEU A 178 -1.74 14.54 1.33
N ILE A 179 -2.59 13.70 0.73
CA ILE A 179 -4.04 13.95 0.70
C ILE A 179 -4.62 13.83 2.11
N ALA A 180 -4.24 12.80 2.87
CA ALA A 180 -4.68 12.63 4.26
C ALA A 180 -4.28 13.84 5.12
N GLU A 181 -3.02 14.30 5.03
CA GLU A 181 -2.53 15.49 5.71
C GLU A 181 -3.35 16.74 5.34
N LYS A 182 -3.65 16.94 4.05
CA LYS A 182 -4.48 18.06 3.58
C LYS A 182 -5.90 18.03 4.15
N LEU A 183 -6.45 16.84 4.35
CA LEU A 183 -7.76 16.64 4.97
C LEU A 183 -7.71 16.68 6.51
N LYS A 184 -6.54 16.96 7.11
CA LYS A 184 -6.29 16.93 8.56
C LYS A 184 -6.57 15.56 9.18
N MET A 185 -6.37 14.51 8.40
CA MET A 185 -6.41 13.12 8.85
C MET A 185 -4.99 12.65 9.13
N ASP A 186 -4.84 11.76 10.09
CA ASP A 186 -3.56 11.14 10.43
C ASP A 186 -3.05 10.28 9.24
N PRO A 187 -1.90 10.64 8.62
CA PRO A 187 -1.35 9.90 7.50
C PRO A 187 -0.92 8.46 7.86
N ALA A 188 -0.49 8.21 9.10
CA ALA A 188 -0.06 6.89 9.56
C ALA A 188 -1.25 5.92 9.69
N LEU A 189 -2.41 6.41 10.12
CA LEU A 189 -3.65 5.62 10.20
C LEU A 189 -4.26 5.31 8.83
N MET A 190 -4.17 6.24 7.90
CA MET A 190 -4.84 6.13 6.59
C MET A 190 -4.06 5.25 5.61
N ALA A 191 -2.73 5.27 5.68
CA ALA A 191 -1.92 4.80 4.58
C ALA A 191 -1.88 3.28 4.40
N SER A 192 -1.33 2.54 5.37
CA SER A 192 -0.93 1.15 5.10
C SER A 192 -2.11 0.23 4.69
N PRO A 193 -3.25 0.22 5.43
CA PRO A 193 -4.37 -0.69 5.13
C PRO A 193 -5.21 -0.27 3.90
N LEU A 194 -5.38 1.05 3.71
CA LEU A 194 -6.19 1.58 2.61
C LEU A 194 -5.45 1.48 1.28
N ILE A 195 -4.13 1.68 1.30
CA ILE A 195 -3.29 1.55 0.11
C ILE A 195 -3.38 0.16 -0.47
N THR A 196 -3.19 -0.88 0.36
CA THR A 196 -3.23 -2.27 -0.14
C THR A 196 -4.58 -2.58 -0.76
N THR A 197 -5.69 -2.21 -0.10
CA THR A 197 -7.04 -2.40 -0.66
C THR A 197 -7.22 -1.72 -2.03
N ILE A 198 -6.86 -0.43 -2.14
CA ILE A 198 -7.01 0.32 -3.40
C ILE A 198 -6.11 -0.28 -4.49
N VAL A 199 -4.89 -0.65 -4.12
CA VAL A 199 -3.91 -1.20 -5.05
C VAL A 199 -4.29 -2.61 -5.47
N ASP A 200 -4.86 -3.43 -4.61
CA ASP A 200 -5.33 -4.78 -4.94
C ASP A 200 -6.46 -4.70 -5.96
N ALA A 201 -7.50 -3.91 -5.66
CA ALA A 201 -8.61 -3.66 -6.57
C ALA A 201 -8.13 -3.08 -7.92
N GLY A 202 -7.25 -2.08 -7.89
CA GLY A 202 -6.71 -1.46 -9.09
C GLY A 202 -5.82 -2.42 -9.90
N SER A 203 -5.02 -3.26 -9.24
CA SER A 203 -4.15 -4.25 -9.88
C SER A 203 -4.97 -5.31 -10.60
N LEU A 204 -6.04 -5.81 -9.96
CA LEU A 204 -6.99 -6.73 -10.58
C LEU A 204 -7.65 -6.11 -11.81
N LEU A 205 -8.12 -4.87 -11.69
CA LEU A 205 -8.75 -4.16 -12.81
C LEU A 205 -7.76 -3.96 -13.96
N ILE A 206 -6.54 -3.50 -13.69
CA ILE A 206 -5.49 -3.34 -14.72
C ILE A 206 -5.24 -4.68 -15.40
N TYR A 207 -4.96 -5.71 -14.62
CA TYR A 207 -4.57 -7.01 -15.14
C TYR A 207 -5.67 -7.67 -15.98
N LEU A 208 -6.89 -7.75 -15.45
CA LEU A 208 -7.99 -8.46 -16.11
C LEU A 208 -8.50 -7.70 -17.34
N ASN A 209 -8.47 -6.37 -17.33
CA ASN A 209 -8.78 -5.59 -18.54
C ASN A 209 -7.70 -5.77 -19.63
N LEU A 210 -6.41 -5.81 -19.26
CA LEU A 210 -5.35 -6.10 -20.24
C LEU A 210 -5.46 -7.52 -20.78
N ALA A 211 -5.78 -8.50 -19.93
CA ALA A 211 -6.03 -9.87 -20.36
C ALA A 211 -7.19 -9.94 -21.36
N LYS A 212 -8.32 -9.32 -21.05
CA LYS A 212 -9.48 -9.23 -21.96
C LYS A 212 -9.15 -8.53 -23.29
N MET A 213 -8.25 -7.55 -23.28
CA MET A 213 -7.87 -6.80 -24.46
C MET A 213 -6.92 -7.57 -25.39
N PHE A 214 -5.97 -8.32 -24.83
CA PHE A 214 -4.89 -8.94 -25.59
C PHE A 214 -5.04 -10.44 -25.81
N LEU A 215 -5.84 -11.12 -25.00
CA LEU A 215 -6.05 -12.56 -25.11
C LEU A 215 -7.42 -12.81 -25.76
N PRO A 216 -7.54 -13.87 -26.60
CA PRO A 216 -8.81 -14.24 -27.20
C PRO A 216 -9.65 -15.04 -26.19
N ILE A 217 -10.13 -14.37 -25.14
CA ILE A 217 -10.89 -14.94 -24.02
C ILE A 217 -12.18 -14.15 -23.75
#